data_AF-A0A2V8TEK6-F1
#
_entry.id   AF-A0A2V8TEK6-F1
#
_cell.length_a   1.000
_cell.length_b   1.000
_cell.length_c   1.000
_cell.angle_alpha   90.00
_cell.angle_beta   90.00
_cell.angle_gamma   90.00
#
_symmetry.space_group_name_H-M   'P 1'
#
loop_
_entity.id
_entity.type
_entity.pdbx_description
1 polymer ?
#
loop_
_entity_poly.entity_id
_entity_poly.type
_entity_poly.pdbx_seq_one_letter_code
_entity_poly.pdbx_strand_id
1 'polypeptide(L)'
;MSSEEAYPSSLYVEHDVRLTARRAGMIEQVLVDRGSTVRKGQLLASVETEEADHELEMAQEEQRLAQADYDRMRPLSEEKMISPQELFRAE
;
A
#
# COMPACT_ATOMS: atom_id res chain seq x y z
N MET A 1 -6.87 -61.97 -19.70
CA MET A 1 -7.30 -60.69 -20.30
C MET A 1 -7.79 -59.85 -19.15
N SER A 2 -6.89 -59.05 -18.59
CA SER A 2 -7.17 -58.23 -17.41
C SER A 2 -8.21 -57.19 -17.79
N SER A 3 -9.32 -57.18 -17.08
CA SER A 3 -10.39 -56.21 -17.21
C SER A 3 -9.88 -54.84 -16.77
N GLU A 4 -9.82 -53.90 -17.71
CA GLU A 4 -9.61 -52.48 -17.43
C GLU A 4 -10.89 -51.95 -16.76
N GLU A 5 -10.88 -51.86 -15.44
CA GLU A 5 -11.96 -51.22 -14.67
C GLU A 5 -11.89 -49.71 -14.91
N ALA A 6 -12.83 -49.20 -15.70
CA ALA A 6 -13.00 -47.77 -15.93
C ALA A 6 -13.71 -47.13 -14.73
N TYR A 7 -12.99 -46.31 -13.97
CA TYR A 7 -13.57 -45.52 -12.88
C TYR A 7 -14.01 -44.15 -13.38
N PRO A 8 -15.27 -43.75 -13.12
CA PRO A 8 -15.69 -42.39 -13.42
C PRO A 8 -14.93 -41.42 -12.49
N SER A 9 -14.18 -40.51 -13.09
CA SER A 9 -13.45 -39.46 -12.38
C SER A 9 -13.87 -38.09 -12.89
N SER A 10 -13.99 -37.13 -11.98
CA SER A 10 -14.22 -35.73 -12.30
C SER A 10 -12.96 -34.92 -11.97
N LEU A 11 -12.62 -34.01 -12.90
CA LEU A 11 -11.55 -33.04 -12.71
C LEU A 11 -12.08 -31.88 -11.87
N TYR A 12 -11.34 -31.52 -10.83
CA TYR A 12 -11.64 -30.37 -9.98
C TYR A 12 -10.44 -29.44 -9.93
N VAL A 13 -10.72 -28.16 -9.75
CA VAL A 13 -9.69 -27.14 -9.48
C VAL A 13 -9.26 -27.30 -8.03
N GLU A 14 -7.97 -27.57 -7.80
CA GLU A 14 -7.41 -27.71 -6.45
C GLU A 14 -7.45 -26.38 -5.68
N HIS A 15 -7.18 -25.28 -6.37
CA HIS A 15 -7.16 -23.94 -5.80
C HIS A 15 -7.84 -22.92 -6.73
N ASP A 16 -8.96 -22.38 -6.27
CA ASP A 16 -9.64 -21.24 -6.90
C ASP A 16 -9.48 -20.01 -6.00
N VAL A 17 -9.02 -18.90 -6.56
CA VAL A 17 -8.74 -17.66 -5.84
C VAL A 17 -9.36 -16.49 -6.57
N ARG A 18 -10.25 -15.78 -5.88
CA ARG A 18 -10.78 -14.50 -6.34
C ARG A 18 -9.87 -13.37 -5.88
N LEU A 19 -9.36 -12.59 -6.82
CA LEU A 19 -8.56 -11.41 -6.54
C LEU A 19 -9.44 -10.15 -6.56
N THR A 20 -9.24 -9.28 -5.58
CA THR A 20 -9.92 -7.98 -5.48
C THR A 20 -8.92 -6.90 -5.13
N ALA A 21 -9.16 -5.68 -5.62
CA ALA A 21 -8.39 -4.53 -5.19
C ALA A 21 -8.69 -4.20 -3.72
N ARG A 22 -7.66 -3.78 -2.98
CA ARG A 22 -7.82 -3.37 -1.57
C ARG A 22 -8.44 -1.99 -1.41
N ARG A 23 -8.33 -1.14 -2.44
CA ARG A 23 -8.92 0.19 -2.51
C ARG A 23 -9.82 0.25 -3.74
N ALA A 24 -10.89 1.04 -3.64
CA ALA A 24 -11.70 1.38 -4.80
C ALA A 24 -10.96 2.42 -5.65
N GLY A 25 -11.17 2.39 -6.96
CA GLY A 25 -10.57 3.34 -7.90
C GLY A 25 -10.77 2.88 -9.34
N MET A 26 -10.38 3.71 -10.29
CA MET A 26 -10.44 3.38 -11.71
C MET A 26 -9.25 2.48 -12.08
N ILE A 27 -9.48 1.49 -12.95
CA ILE A 27 -8.37 0.69 -13.48
C ILE A 27 -7.60 1.56 -14.48
N GLU A 28 -6.34 1.81 -14.20
CA GLU A 28 -5.45 2.57 -15.09
C GLU A 28 -4.95 1.68 -16.24
N GLN A 29 -4.47 0.48 -15.91
CA GLN A 29 -4.02 -0.50 -16.91
C GLN A 29 -4.17 -1.94 -16.41
N VAL A 30 -4.38 -2.85 -17.35
CA VAL A 30 -4.36 -4.30 -17.14
C VAL A 30 -3.15 -4.86 -17.88
N LEU A 31 -2.29 -5.58 -17.17
CA LEU A 31 -0.99 -6.05 -17.66
C LEU A 31 -0.97 -7.54 -18.02
N VAL A 32 -2.13 -8.21 -17.92
CA VAL A 32 -2.26 -9.64 -18.18
C VAL A 32 -3.51 -9.94 -19.00
N ASP A 33 -3.37 -10.87 -19.95
CA ASP A 33 -4.49 -11.35 -20.76
C ASP A 33 -5.16 -12.58 -20.15
N ARG A 34 -6.41 -12.82 -20.55
CA ARG A 34 -7.15 -14.02 -20.15
C ARG A 34 -6.42 -15.29 -20.59
N GLY A 35 -6.27 -16.24 -19.68
CA GLY A 35 -5.54 -17.50 -19.92
C GLY A 35 -4.03 -17.40 -19.68
N SER A 36 -3.50 -16.22 -19.36
CA SER A 36 -2.09 -16.07 -19.02
C SER A 36 -1.73 -16.80 -17.74
N THR A 37 -0.55 -17.44 -17.71
CA THR A 37 0.01 -18.00 -16.49
C THR A 37 0.63 -16.88 -15.65
N VAL A 38 0.21 -16.76 -14.39
CA VAL A 38 0.69 -15.73 -13.46
C VAL A 38 1.28 -16.37 -12.20
N ARG A 39 2.11 -15.60 -11.48
CA ARG A 39 2.73 -16.05 -10.22
C ARG A 39 2.34 -15.15 -9.05
N LYS A 40 2.45 -15.67 -7.83
CA LYS A 40 2.19 -14.89 -6.61
C LYS A 40 3.10 -13.66 -6.57
N GLY A 41 2.50 -12.49 -6.35
CA GLY A 41 3.19 -11.19 -6.29
C GLY A 41 3.40 -10.52 -7.64
N GLN A 42 2.98 -11.14 -8.75
CA GLN A 42 3.02 -10.50 -10.06
C GLN A 42 1.97 -9.38 -10.14
N LEU A 43 2.38 -8.23 -10.70
CA LEU A 43 1.47 -7.13 -10.99
C LEU A 43 0.52 -7.53 -12.12
N LEU A 44 -0.79 -7.51 -11.85
CA LEU A 44 -1.82 -7.90 -12.81
C LEU A 44 -2.53 -6.69 -13.43
N ALA A 45 -2.75 -5.66 -12.62
CA ALA A 45 -3.37 -4.40 -13.02
C ALA A 45 -2.94 -3.30 -12.04
N SER A 46 -2.92 -2.05 -12.50
CA SER A 46 -2.84 -0.87 -11.62
C SER A 46 -4.19 -0.18 -11.54
N VAL A 47 -4.45 0.37 -10.36
CA VAL A 47 -5.60 1.24 -10.08
C VAL A 47 -5.04 2.65 -9.96
N GLU A 48 -5.75 3.63 -10.48
CA GLU A 48 -5.41 5.04 -10.38
C GLU A 48 -5.26 5.47 -8.91
N THR A 49 -4.21 6.26 -8.61
CA THR A 49 -3.83 6.68 -7.25
C THR A 49 -3.67 8.18 -7.06
N GLU A 50 -4.09 9.03 -8.01
CA GLU A 50 -3.81 10.48 -7.98
C GLU A 50 -4.15 11.14 -6.63
N GLU A 51 -5.35 10.89 -6.10
CA GLU A 51 -5.78 11.44 -4.80
C GLU A 51 -4.87 10.98 -3.65
N ALA A 52 -4.49 9.70 -3.63
CA ALA A 52 -3.61 9.16 -2.60
C ALA A 52 -2.17 9.68 -2.72
N ASP A 53 -1.71 9.95 -3.95
CA ASP A 53 -0.39 10.53 -4.20
C ASP A 53 -0.35 12.00 -3.76
N HIS A 54 -1.42 12.76 -3.99
CA HIS A 54 -1.57 14.13 -3.50
C HIS A 54 -1.65 14.20 -1.97
N GLU A 55 -2.43 13.33 -1.32
CA GLU A 55 -2.47 13.25 0.14
C GLU A 55 -1.11 12.94 0.74
N LEU A 56 -0.35 12.03 0.09
CA LEU A 56 0.99 11.68 0.51
C LEU A 56 1.95 12.87 0.39
N GLU A 57 1.90 13.60 -0.71
CA GLU A 57 2.72 14.81 -0.92
C GLU A 57 2.43 15.86 0.16
N MET A 58 1.16 16.15 0.41
CA MET A 58 0.75 17.10 1.45
C MET A 58 1.26 16.69 2.84
N ALA A 59 1.09 15.42 3.23
CA ALA A 59 1.56 14.92 4.51
C ALA A 59 3.10 14.98 4.64
N GLN A 60 3.83 14.76 3.54
CA GLN A 60 5.28 14.88 3.53
C GLN A 60 5.75 16.33 3.69
N GLU A 61 5.05 17.29 3.09
CA GLU A 61 5.35 18.72 3.27
C GLU A 61 5.04 19.19 4.70
N GLU A 62 3.92 18.75 5.28
CA GLU A 62 3.59 19.03 6.69
C GLU A 62 4.65 18.45 7.63
N GLN A 63 5.07 17.20 7.39
CA GLN A 63 6.15 16.57 8.16
C GLN A 63 7.45 17.38 8.04
N ARG A 64 7.80 17.83 6.83
CA ARG A 64 9.02 18.62 6.60
C ARG A 64 8.97 19.95 7.33
N LEU A 65 7.81 20.61 7.36
CA LEU A 65 7.62 21.86 8.09
C LEU A 65 7.80 21.63 9.61
N ALA A 66 7.12 20.62 10.16
CA ALA A 66 7.23 20.27 11.57
C ALA A 66 8.66 19.91 11.97
N GLN A 67 9.37 19.16 11.12
CA GLN A 67 10.78 18.81 11.34
C GLN A 67 11.68 20.05 11.31
N ALA A 68 11.45 20.98 10.37
CA ALA A 68 12.20 22.23 10.31
C ALA A 68 11.96 23.11 11.54
N ASP A 69 10.72 23.16 12.03
CA ASP A 69 10.38 23.90 13.25
C ASP A 69 11.03 23.25 14.48
N TYR A 70 10.98 21.92 14.60
CA TYR A 70 11.68 21.18 15.65
C TYR A 70 13.19 21.41 15.63
N ASP A 71 13.82 21.32 14.45
CA ASP A 71 15.26 21.53 14.31
C ASP A 71 15.69 22.97 14.62
N ARG A 72 14.80 23.96 14.42
CA ARG A 72 15.02 25.35 14.87
C ARG A 72 14.83 25.51 16.38
N MET A 73 13.81 24.87 16.96
CA MET A 73 13.48 25.00 18.39
C MET A 73 14.44 24.21 19.29
N ARG A 74 15.01 23.10 18.82
CA ARG A 74 15.97 22.27 19.58
C ARG A 74 17.19 23.07 20.09
N PRO A 75 17.98 23.77 19.25
CA PRO A 75 19.13 24.54 19.71
C PRO A 75 18.72 25.73 20.59
N LEU A 76 17.58 26.37 20.31
CA LEU A 76 17.04 27.49 21.11
C LEU A 76 16.59 27.04 22.51
N SER A 77 16.17 25.77 22.66
CA SER A 77 15.82 25.16 23.94
C SER A 77 17.06 24.78 24.76
N GLU A 78 18.11 24.28 24.10
CA GLU A 78 19.40 23.93 24.73
C GLU A 78 20.14 25.16 25.29
N GLU A 79 19.92 26.34 24.72
CA GLU A 79 20.55 27.60 25.13
C GLU A 79 19.90 28.30 26.35
N LYS A 80 18.93 27.67 27.04
CA LYS A 80 18.27 28.18 28.27
C LYS A 80 17.61 29.57 28.15
N MET A 81 16.78 29.80 27.13
CA MET A 81 15.96 31.03 27.06
C MET A 81 14.45 30.84 27.08
N ILE A 82 13.91 29.65 27.39
CA ILE A 82 12.44 29.46 27.46
C ILE A 82 12.03 28.51 28.60
N SER A 83 11.05 28.95 29.41
CA SER A 83 10.46 28.24 30.56
C SER A 83 9.66 27.00 30.11
N PRO A 84 9.64 25.89 30.88
CA PRO A 84 8.93 24.63 30.53
C PRO A 84 7.46 24.77 30.16
N GLN A 85 6.84 25.91 30.48
CA GLN A 85 5.42 26.19 30.30
C GLN A 85 5.03 26.51 28.85
N GLU A 86 5.97 26.91 27.99
CA GLU A 86 5.69 27.22 26.58
C GLU A 86 5.85 26.01 25.64
N LEU A 87 6.60 24.99 26.07
CA LEU A 87 6.87 23.78 25.28
C LEU A 87 5.64 22.84 25.19
N PHE A 88 4.74 22.90 26.17
CA PHE A 88 3.54 22.05 26.23
C PHE A 88 2.38 22.53 25.34
N ARG A 89 2.44 23.76 24.79
CA ARG A 89 1.36 24.30 23.95
C ARG A 89 1.56 24.02 22.45
N ALA A 90 2.72 23.47 22.07
CA ALA A 90 3.09 23.19 20.69
C ALA A 90 3.00 21.69 20.32
N GLU A 91 2.44 20.86 21.21
CA GLU A 91 2.14 19.44 20.96
C GLU A 91 0.73 19.25 20.36
#